data_AF-A0A7W0RD37-F1
#
_entry.id   AF-A0A7W0RD37-F1
#
_cell.length_a   1.000
_cell.length_b   1.000
_cell.length_c   1.000
_cell.angle_alpha   90.00
_cell.angle_beta   90.00
_cell.angle_gamma   90.00
#
_symmetry.space_group_name_H-M   'P 1'
#
loop_
_entity.id
_entity.type
_entity.pdbx_description
1 polymer ?
#
loop_
_entity_poly.entity_id
_entity_poly.type
_entity_poly.pdbx_seq_one_letter_code
_entity_poly.pdbx_strand_id
1 'polypeptide(L)'
;MDPRALPGVAITIRALPPGAEQSAFAHAALDEIRADHAFTSISHSGDLIAVAAADVPVGIDVEATKPGRPWKGIAIRTWGDAPPTEEEFYELWTLHEALIKARGEGLSTLDRELSSVNLTVTPLDVPPGYKGTLVLEKS
;
A
#
# COMPACT_ATOMS: atom_id res chain seq x y z
N MET A 1 7.42 -11.13 -10.20
CA MET A 1 6.05 -11.61 -10.50
C MET A 1 5.23 -10.36 -10.77
N ASP A 2 4.49 -10.25 -11.87
CA ASP A 2 3.68 -9.07 -12.16
C ASP A 2 2.51 -9.02 -11.15
N PRO A 3 2.36 -7.97 -10.32
CA PRO A 3 1.27 -7.88 -9.35
C PRO A 3 -0.12 -7.92 -10.01
N ARG A 4 -0.21 -7.55 -11.30
CA ARG A 4 -1.45 -7.60 -12.10
C ARG A 4 -1.88 -9.03 -12.46
N ALA A 5 -1.07 -10.05 -12.15
CA ALA A 5 -1.36 -11.45 -12.42
C ALA A 5 -1.89 -12.22 -11.21
N LEU A 6 -2.16 -11.56 -10.07
CA LEU A 6 -2.78 -12.21 -8.92
C LEU A 6 -4.26 -12.51 -9.24
N PRO A 7 -4.69 -13.79 -9.23
CA PRO A 7 -6.08 -14.14 -9.53
C PRO A 7 -7.03 -13.46 -8.53
N GLY A 8 -8.09 -12.83 -9.04
CA GLY A 8 -9.14 -12.22 -8.20
C GLY A 8 -8.78 -10.86 -7.60
N VAL A 9 -7.72 -10.20 -8.10
CA VAL A 9 -7.35 -8.84 -7.72
C VAL A 9 -7.17 -7.97 -8.96
N ALA A 10 -7.85 -6.83 -8.98
CA ALA A 10 -7.63 -5.78 -9.96
C ALA A 10 -6.75 -4.68 -9.34
N ILE A 11 -5.73 -4.23 -10.07
CA ILE A 11 -4.79 -3.21 -9.60
C ILE A 11 -4.48 -2.25 -10.75
N THR A 12 -4.46 -0.95 -10.47
CA THR A 12 -3.88 0.04 -11.38
C THR A 12 -2.96 1.00 -10.63
N ILE A 13 -1.82 1.31 -11.25
CA ILE A 13 -0.81 2.25 -10.76
C ILE A 13 -0.60 3.28 -11.87
N ARG A 14 -0.73 4.57 -11.52
CA ARG A 14 -0.74 5.68 -12.48
C ARG A 14 0.06 6.85 -11.97
N ALA A 15 0.76 7.51 -12.88
CA ALA A 15 1.30 8.83 -12.62
C ALA A 15 0.14 9.84 -12.52
N LEU A 16 0.16 10.67 -11.50
CA LEU A 16 -0.75 11.78 -11.31
C LEU A 16 -0.43 12.89 -12.33
N PRO A 17 -1.38 13.32 -13.15
CA PRO A 17 -1.15 14.43 -14.08
C PRO A 17 -0.89 15.75 -13.32
N PRO A 18 -0.08 16.67 -13.86
CA PRO A 18 0.12 17.99 -13.27
C PRO A 18 -1.21 18.72 -13.03
N GLY A 19 -1.42 19.19 -11.80
CA GLY A 19 -2.64 19.91 -11.40
C GLY A 19 -3.88 19.04 -11.19
N ALA A 20 -3.77 17.71 -11.34
CA ALA A 20 -4.85 16.80 -10.96
C ALA A 20 -4.98 16.72 -9.43
N GLU A 21 -6.23 16.66 -8.95
CA GLU A 21 -6.51 16.42 -7.55
C GLU A 21 -6.39 14.92 -7.26
N GLN A 22 -5.62 14.57 -6.23
CA GLN A 22 -5.25 13.19 -5.91
C GLN A 22 -6.48 12.31 -5.65
N SER A 23 -7.43 12.80 -4.87
CA SER A 23 -8.61 12.02 -4.47
C SER A 23 -9.51 11.71 -5.67
N ALA A 24 -9.83 12.71 -6.50
CA ALA A 24 -10.65 12.56 -7.70
C ALA A 24 -10.01 11.60 -8.70
N PHE A 25 -8.70 11.70 -8.92
CA PHE A 25 -7.98 10.83 -9.83
C PHE A 25 -7.92 9.39 -9.31
N ALA A 26 -7.71 9.20 -8.01
CA ALA A 26 -7.73 7.89 -7.38
C ALA A 26 -9.12 7.23 -7.43
N HIS A 27 -10.19 7.99 -7.19
CA HIS A 27 -11.56 7.49 -7.31
C HIS A 27 -11.90 7.08 -8.74
N ALA A 28 -11.54 7.90 -9.73
CA ALA A 28 -11.74 7.54 -11.13
C ALA A 28 -10.97 6.26 -11.51
N ALA A 29 -9.72 6.14 -11.08
CA ALA A 29 -8.92 4.94 -11.31
C ALA A 29 -9.51 3.71 -10.61
N LEU A 30 -10.10 3.88 -9.42
CA LEU A 30 -10.78 2.81 -8.70
C LEU A 30 -12.05 2.37 -9.42
N ASP A 31 -12.87 3.30 -9.89
CA ASP A 31 -14.12 3.00 -10.61
C ASP A 31 -13.87 2.17 -11.88
N GLU A 32 -12.71 2.38 -12.54
CA GLU A 32 -12.30 1.58 -13.70
C GLU A 32 -12.01 0.11 -13.36
N ILE A 33 -11.53 -0.18 -12.15
CA ILE A 33 -11.05 -1.52 -11.77
C ILE A 33 -11.94 -2.24 -10.75
N ARG A 34 -12.81 -1.51 -10.04
CA ARG A 34 -13.54 -2.02 -8.89
C ARG A 34 -14.51 -3.14 -9.25
N ALA A 35 -15.19 -3.03 -10.39
CA ALA A 35 -16.24 -3.97 -10.80
C ALA A 35 -17.14 -4.38 -9.60
N ASP A 36 -17.41 -5.68 -9.44
CA ASP A 36 -18.22 -6.24 -8.34
C ASP A 36 -17.39 -6.61 -7.08
N HIS A 37 -16.12 -6.17 -6.99
CA HIS A 37 -15.27 -6.49 -5.86
C HIS A 37 -15.74 -5.81 -4.56
N ALA A 38 -15.73 -6.58 -3.47
CA ALA A 38 -16.23 -6.15 -2.16
C ALA A 38 -15.26 -5.19 -1.43
N PHE A 39 -13.96 -5.33 -1.65
CA PHE A 39 -12.92 -4.58 -0.93
C PHE A 39 -12.10 -3.72 -1.88
N THR A 40 -11.72 -2.54 -1.41
CA THR A 40 -10.96 -1.56 -2.19
C THR A 40 -9.92 -0.88 -1.32
N SER A 41 -8.77 -0.55 -1.90
CA SER A 41 -7.72 0.22 -1.23
C SER A 41 -7.11 1.23 -2.18
N ILE A 42 -6.75 2.39 -1.64
CA ILE A 42 -6.14 3.51 -2.37
C ILE A 42 -4.88 3.94 -1.61
N SER A 43 -3.82 4.22 -2.36
CA SER A 43 -2.64 4.92 -1.85
C SER A 43 -2.12 5.92 -2.88
N HIS A 44 -1.52 7.00 -2.38
CA HIS A 44 -0.82 7.95 -3.21
C HIS A 44 0.37 8.54 -2.48
N SER A 45 1.47 8.74 -3.20
CA SER A 45 2.65 9.41 -2.67
C SER A 45 3.36 10.09 -3.83
N GLY A 46 3.83 11.34 -3.60
CA GLY A 46 4.32 12.17 -4.70
C GLY A 46 3.31 12.27 -5.85
N ASP A 47 3.76 11.92 -7.04
CA ASP A 47 2.96 11.94 -8.27
C ASP A 47 2.52 10.53 -8.67
N LEU A 48 2.43 9.58 -7.74
CA LEU A 48 1.98 8.22 -8.01
C LEU A 48 0.70 7.91 -7.25
N ILE A 49 -0.26 7.30 -7.95
CA ILE A 49 -1.54 6.82 -7.43
C ILE A 49 -1.57 5.31 -7.65
N ALA A 50 -1.91 4.55 -6.63
CA ALA A 50 -2.10 3.11 -6.70
C ALA A 50 -3.46 2.76 -6.09
N VAL A 51 -4.26 1.98 -6.81
CA VAL A 51 -5.56 1.50 -6.33
C VAL A 51 -5.69 0.00 -6.58
N ALA A 52 -6.35 -0.69 -5.65
CA ALA A 52 -6.61 -2.12 -5.70
C ALA A 52 -8.07 -2.42 -5.36
N ALA A 53 -8.61 -3.45 -5.99
CA ALA A 53 -9.92 -4.01 -5.68
C ALA A 53 -9.85 -5.54 -5.68
N ALA A 54 -10.55 -6.19 -4.73
CA ALA A 54 -10.56 -7.65 -4.58
C ALA A 54 -11.81 -8.16 -3.86
N ASP A 55 -12.04 -9.47 -3.93
CA ASP A 55 -13.13 -10.16 -3.20
C ASP A 55 -12.78 -10.53 -1.75
N VAL A 56 -11.54 -10.25 -1.34
CA VAL A 56 -11.02 -10.43 0.01
C VAL A 56 -10.44 -9.11 0.52
N PRO A 57 -10.29 -8.92 1.85
CA PRO A 57 -9.69 -7.71 2.38
C PRO A 57 -8.33 -7.42 1.72
N VAL A 58 -8.21 -6.21 1.15
CA VAL A 58 -7.08 -5.80 0.34
C VAL A 58 -6.55 -4.46 0.82
N GLY A 59 -5.23 -4.35 0.88
CA GLY A 59 -4.53 -3.12 1.20
C GLY A 59 -3.44 -2.85 0.18
N ILE A 60 -3.34 -1.61 -0.30
CA ILE A 60 -2.28 -1.18 -1.19
C ILE A 60 -1.58 0.04 -0.60
N ASP A 61 -0.26 0.08 -0.71
CA ASP A 61 0.51 1.26 -0.37
C ASP A 61 1.66 1.54 -1.35
N VAL A 62 1.92 2.82 -1.61
CA VAL A 62 3.04 3.31 -2.41
C VAL A 62 3.66 4.54 -1.77
N GLU A 63 4.99 4.58 -1.73
CA GLU A 63 5.73 5.66 -1.09
C GLU A 63 6.91 6.14 -1.93
N ALA A 64 6.95 7.45 -2.16
CA ALA A 64 8.06 8.11 -2.83
C ALA A 64 9.27 8.19 -1.88
N THR A 65 10.42 7.69 -2.32
CA THR A 65 11.68 7.86 -1.59
C THR A 65 12.18 9.28 -1.79
N LYS A 66 12.23 10.06 -0.70
CA LYS A 66 12.60 11.48 -0.75
C LYS A 66 13.71 11.81 0.26
N PRO A 67 14.74 12.56 -0.15
CA PRO A 67 15.71 13.12 0.78
C PRO A 67 15.03 13.95 1.87
N GLY A 68 15.45 13.77 3.12
CA GLY A 68 14.99 14.58 4.25
C GLY A 68 13.73 14.09 4.97
N ARG A 69 13.13 12.98 4.56
CA ARG A 69 12.08 12.31 5.38
C ARG A 69 12.69 11.91 6.73
N PRO A 70 12.05 12.19 7.87
CA PRO A 70 12.56 11.79 9.20
C PRO A 70 12.30 10.29 9.46
N TRP A 71 12.71 9.43 8.54
CA TRP A 71 12.35 8.01 8.49
C TRP A 71 12.78 7.26 9.76
N LYS A 72 13.95 7.57 10.33
CA LYS A 72 14.40 6.98 11.61
C LYS A 72 13.42 7.26 12.75
N GLY A 73 12.90 8.49 12.82
CA GLY A 73 11.95 8.88 13.86
C GLY A 73 10.59 8.20 13.69
N ILE A 74 10.18 7.96 12.43
CA ILE A 74 8.97 7.18 12.12
C ILE A 74 9.20 5.73 12.54
N ALA A 75 10.29 5.10 12.08
CA ALA A 75 10.64 3.71 12.40
C ALA A 75 10.68 3.46 13.91
N ILE A 76 11.30 4.35 14.69
CA ILE A 76 11.37 4.21 16.15
C ILE A 76 9.99 4.28 16.80
N ARG A 77 9.11 5.17 16.32
CA ARG A 77 7.74 5.29 16.85
C ARG A 77 6.87 4.09 16.48
N THR A 78 7.13 3.47 15.34
CA THR A 78 6.32 2.36 14.81
C THR A 78 6.79 0.99 15.31
N TRP A 79 8.10 0.75 15.37
CA TRP A 79 8.67 -0.59 15.67
C TRP A 79 9.66 -0.60 16.85
N GLY A 80 9.93 0.54 17.49
CA GLY A 80 10.87 0.62 18.61
C GLY A 80 12.33 0.76 18.20
N ASP A 81 13.25 0.34 19.08
CA ASP A 81 14.68 0.62 18.92
C ASP A 81 15.35 -0.28 17.85
N ALA A 82 16.38 0.27 17.17
CA ALA A 82 17.09 -0.26 16.00
C ALA A 82 16.37 -0.02 14.64
N PRO A 83 16.39 1.23 14.12
CA PRO A 83 15.79 1.52 12.83
C PRO A 83 16.52 0.75 11.70
N PRO A 84 15.79 0.28 10.68
CA PRO A 84 16.37 -0.41 9.53
C PRO A 84 17.25 0.53 8.68
N THR A 85 17.81 0.08 7.56
CA THR A 85 18.32 1.02 6.55
C THR A 85 17.17 1.86 5.97
N GLU A 86 17.49 2.97 5.29
CA GLU A 86 16.44 3.81 4.67
C GLU A 86 15.66 3.05 3.59
N GLU A 87 16.34 2.21 2.81
CA GLU A 87 15.71 1.38 1.78
C GLU A 87 14.72 0.38 2.40
N GLU A 88 15.17 -0.36 3.41
CA GLU A 88 14.36 -1.30 4.18
C GLU A 88 13.21 -0.59 4.92
N PHE A 89 13.42 0.66 5.37
CA PHE A 89 12.36 1.46 5.98
C PHE A 89 11.17 1.59 5.03
N TYR A 90 11.39 1.99 3.78
CA TYR A 90 10.29 2.19 2.85
C TYR A 90 9.58 0.87 2.51
N GLU A 91 10.32 -0.25 2.44
CA GLU A 91 9.73 -1.58 2.24
C GLU A 91 8.85 -2.02 3.42
N LEU A 92 9.36 -1.86 4.64
CA LEU A 92 8.62 -2.16 5.87
C LEU A 92 7.44 -1.21 6.08
N TRP A 93 7.61 0.05 5.69
CA TRP A 93 6.58 1.08 5.83
C TRP A 93 5.41 0.83 4.88
N THR A 94 5.67 0.56 3.59
CA THR A 94 4.59 0.23 2.64
C THR A 94 3.89 -1.06 3.02
N LEU A 95 4.61 -2.05 3.57
CA LEU A 95 3.98 -3.25 4.13
C LEU A 95 3.07 -2.91 5.33
N HIS A 96 3.57 -2.11 6.27
CA HIS A 96 2.83 -1.72 7.46
C HIS A 96 1.54 -0.96 7.12
N GLU A 97 1.61 0.03 6.23
CA GLU A 97 0.42 0.76 5.79
C GLU A 97 -0.55 -0.09 4.97
N ALA A 98 -0.04 -0.97 4.08
CA ALA A 98 -0.90 -1.88 3.33
C ALA A 98 -1.61 -2.87 4.26
N LEU A 99 -0.96 -3.37 5.32
CA LEU A 99 -1.60 -4.23 6.32
C LEU A 99 -2.74 -3.51 7.05
N ILE A 100 -2.50 -2.28 7.50
CA ILE A 100 -3.51 -1.44 8.16
C ILE A 100 -4.73 -1.25 7.25
N LYS A 101 -4.48 -0.91 5.98
CA LYS A 101 -5.55 -0.68 4.99
C LYS A 101 -6.34 -1.95 4.68
N ALA A 102 -5.67 -3.11 4.57
CA ALA A 102 -6.35 -4.39 4.32
C ALA A 102 -7.33 -4.73 5.44
N ARG A 103 -6.98 -4.46 6.70
CA ARG A 103 -7.82 -4.77 7.86
C ARG A 103 -8.94 -3.76 8.13
N GLY A 104 -8.88 -2.59 7.50
CA GLY A 104 -9.77 -1.46 7.84
C GLY A 104 -9.51 -0.92 9.25
N GLU A 105 -8.33 -1.17 9.81
CA GLU A 105 -7.92 -0.70 11.12
C GLU A 105 -7.32 0.71 11.03
N GLY A 106 -7.43 1.50 12.11
CA GLY A 106 -6.65 2.73 12.24
C GLY A 106 -5.19 2.42 12.63
N LEU A 107 -4.29 3.41 12.47
CA LEU A 107 -2.86 3.34 12.85
C LEU A 107 -2.61 2.85 14.29
N SER A 108 -3.60 2.95 15.18
CA SER A 108 -3.49 2.60 16.60
C SER A 108 -3.86 1.15 16.95
N THR A 109 -4.13 0.27 15.97
CA THR A 109 -4.77 -1.04 16.23
C THR A 109 -3.98 -2.27 15.80
N LEU A 110 -2.79 -2.09 15.22
CA LEU A 110 -1.97 -3.20 14.70
C LEU A 110 -1.24 -4.03 15.78
N ASP A 111 -1.90 -4.27 16.92
CA ASP A 111 -1.37 -5.03 18.07
C ASP A 111 -2.09 -6.39 18.27
N ARG A 112 -2.81 -6.90 17.26
CA ARG A 112 -3.53 -8.18 17.39
C ARG A 112 -3.14 -9.19 16.32
N GLU A 113 -2.30 -10.13 16.77
CA GLU A 113 -1.99 -11.46 16.21
C GLU A 113 -1.93 -11.60 14.67
N LEU A 114 -0.74 -11.32 14.11
CA LEU A 114 -0.37 -11.77 12.75
C LEU A 114 -0.26 -13.31 12.63
N SER A 115 -0.33 -14.05 13.74
CA SER A 115 -0.11 -15.50 13.80
C SER A 115 -1.27 -16.35 13.30
N SER A 116 -2.46 -15.77 13.08
CA SER A 116 -3.69 -16.49 12.71
C SER A 116 -4.28 -16.10 11.34
N VAL A 117 -3.55 -15.31 10.55
CA VAL A 117 -4.05 -14.72 9.29
C VAL A 117 -3.25 -15.19 8.07
N ASN A 118 -3.96 -15.63 7.04
CA ASN A 118 -3.34 -16.10 5.80
C ASN A 118 -3.10 -14.91 4.86
N LEU A 119 -1.94 -14.28 5.00
CA LEU A 119 -1.59 -13.08 4.23
C LEU A 119 -0.83 -13.44 2.95
N THR A 120 -1.22 -12.82 1.83
CA THR A 120 -0.39 -12.76 0.63
C THR A 120 0.16 -11.35 0.50
N VAL A 121 1.48 -11.21 0.62
CA VAL A 121 2.21 -9.95 0.48
C VAL A 121 2.92 -9.95 -0.87
N THR A 122 2.72 -8.90 -1.67
CA THR A 122 3.32 -8.78 -3.00
C THR A 122 3.93 -7.38 -3.18
N PRO A 123 5.25 -7.27 -3.40
CA PRO A 123 5.86 -6.01 -3.82
C PRO A 123 5.28 -5.53 -5.15
N LEU A 124 5.03 -4.24 -5.28
CA LEU A 124 4.50 -3.64 -6.51
C LEU A 124 5.63 -3.31 -7.50
N ASP A 125 5.34 -3.49 -8.79
CA ASP A 125 6.17 -2.96 -9.86
C ASP A 125 5.88 -1.45 -10.01
N VAL A 126 6.71 -0.63 -9.38
CA VAL A 126 6.56 0.84 -9.31
C VAL A 126 7.77 1.53 -9.95
N PRO A 127 7.62 2.77 -10.43
CA PRO A 127 8.73 3.53 -11.00
C PRO A 127 9.92 3.69 -10.03
N PRO A 128 11.15 3.89 -10.55
CA PRO A 128 12.30 4.22 -9.70
C PRO A 128 12.04 5.42 -8.80
N GLY A 129 12.54 5.37 -7.57
CA GLY A 129 12.24 6.38 -6.55
C GLY A 129 10.93 6.15 -5.79
N TYR A 130 10.30 4.99 -5.98
CA TYR A 130 9.13 4.55 -5.22
C TYR A 130 9.35 3.16 -4.64
N LYS A 131 8.65 2.89 -3.54
CA LYS A 131 8.38 1.54 -3.03
C LYS A 131 6.87 1.32 -2.99
N GLY A 132 6.44 0.08 -3.07
CA GLY A 132 5.02 -0.23 -2.98
C GLY A 132 4.75 -1.68 -2.61
N THR A 133 3.63 -1.91 -1.93
CA THR A 133 3.23 -3.23 -1.45
C THR A 133 1.72 -3.40 -1.59
N LEU A 134 1.31 -4.60 -1.99
CA LEU A 134 -0.06 -5.10 -1.94
C LEU A 134 -0.15 -6.20 -0.87
N VAL A 135 -1.22 -6.15 -0.09
CA VAL A 135 -1.58 -7.17 0.89
C VAL A 135 -2.99 -7.68 0.61
N LEU A 136 -3.16 -9.00 0.64
CA LEU A 136 -4.45 -9.68 0.65
C LEU A 136 -4.56 -10.54 1.91
N GLU A 137 -5.67 -10.43 2.62
CA GLU A 137 -6.01 -11.33 3.71
C GLU A 137 -6.96 -12.41 3.21
N LYS A 138 -6.47 -13.65 3.09
CA LYS A 138 -7.28 -14.79 2.67
C LYS A 138 -8.03 -15.36 3.87
N SER A 139 -9.29 -15.73 3.64
CA SER A 139 -10.10 -16.52 4.59
C SER A 139 -9.58 -17.95 4.74
#